data_AF-A0A432XNT5-F1
#
_entry.id   AF-A0A432XNT5-F1
#
_cell.length_a   1.000
_cell.length_b   1.000
_cell.length_c   1.000
_cell.angle_alpha   90.00
_cell.angle_beta   90.00
_cell.angle_gamma   90.00
#
_symmetry.space_group_name_H-M   'P 1'
#
loop_
_entity.id
_entity.type
_entity.pdbx_description
1 polymer ?
#
loop_
_entity_poly.entity_id
_entity_poly.type
_entity_poly.pdbx_seq_one_letter_code
_entity_poly.pdbx_strand_id
1 'polypeptide(L)'
;MAKITGLDNLQKELKKAEKAFKELDGHLARVEFDPHDPSSVEAAIQSIHQEIDSRIAPYGNSSIIRPLAEQMKEKCRESILNKASEARLKHDEDE
;
A
#
# COMPACT_ATOMS: atom_id res chain seq x y z
N MET A 1 28.97 23.41 13.47
CA MET A 1 27.51 23.19 13.31
C MET A 1 27.30 22.34 12.07
N ALA A 2 27.16 21.02 12.24
CA ALA A 2 26.90 20.12 11.12
C ALA A 2 25.45 20.36 10.68
N LYS A 3 25.26 21.04 9.54
CA LYS A 3 23.95 21.08 8.87
C LYS A 3 23.54 19.63 8.66
N ILE A 4 22.41 19.26 9.23
CA ILE A 4 21.87 17.90 9.15
C ILE A 4 21.22 17.73 7.76
N THR A 5 22.02 17.92 6.70
CA THR A 5 21.56 17.90 5.30
C THR A 5 20.97 16.53 4.94
N GLY A 6 21.39 15.46 5.63
CA GLY A 6 20.81 14.14 5.48
C GLY A 6 19.35 14.04 5.98
N LEU A 7 18.98 14.78 7.02
CA LEU A 7 17.62 14.76 7.58
C LEU A 7 16.63 15.48 6.66
N ASP A 8 17.04 16.61 6.07
CA ASP A 8 16.25 17.34 5.07
C ASP A 8 15.91 16.47 3.85
N ASN A 9 16.88 15.69 3.36
CA ASN A 9 16.66 14.82 2.20
C ASN A 9 15.75 13.65 2.57
N LEU A 10 15.91 13.07 3.76
CA LEU A 10 15.06 12.02 4.29
C LEU A 10 13.61 12.51 4.45
N GLN A 11 13.42 13.72 4.94
CA GLN A 11 12.10 14.34 5.10
C GLN A 11 11.41 14.60 3.75
N LYS A 12 12.18 14.97 2.72
CA LYS A 12 11.67 15.13 1.34
C LYS A 12 11.23 13.80 0.74
N GLU A 13 12.03 12.75 0.88
CA GLU A 13 11.70 11.42 0.38
C GLU A 13 10.48 10.84 1.11
N LEU A 14 10.39 11.03 2.42
CA LEU A 14 9.24 10.62 3.22
C LEU A 14 7.96 11.34 2.79
N LYS A 15 8.00 12.67 2.59
CA LYS A 15 6.86 13.43 2.08
C LYS A 15 6.37 12.97 0.70
N LYS A 16 7.30 12.62 -0.19
CA LYS A 16 6.96 12.07 -1.51
C LYS A 16 6.27 10.72 -1.38
N ALA A 17 6.77 9.86 -0.51
CA ALA A 17 6.14 8.57 -0.24
C ALA A 17 4.78 8.73 0.42
N GLU A 18 4.62 9.64 1.40
CA GLU A 18 3.33 9.97 2.03
C GLU A 18 2.31 10.48 1.01
N LYS A 19 2.74 11.31 0.06
CA LYS A 19 1.86 11.81 -1.00
C LYS A 19 1.45 10.69 -1.95
N ALA A 20 2.42 9.88 -2.41
CA ALA A 20 2.15 8.70 -3.22
C ALA A 20 1.22 7.71 -2.50
N PHE A 21 1.35 7.61 -1.17
CA PHE A 21 0.49 6.80 -0.30
C PHE A 21 -0.92 7.36 -0.20
N LYS A 22 -1.11 8.65 0.06
CA LYS A 22 -2.44 9.28 0.10
C LYS A 22 -3.19 9.12 -1.23
N GLU A 23 -2.48 9.23 -2.34
CA GLU A 23 -3.04 8.98 -3.66
C GLU A 23 -3.33 7.49 -3.89
N LEU A 24 -2.69 6.58 -3.16
CA LEU A 24 -2.89 5.13 -3.25
C LEU A 24 -4.04 4.70 -2.37
N ASP A 25 -4.12 5.18 -1.13
CA ASP A 25 -5.18 4.90 -0.16
C ASP A 25 -6.59 5.16 -0.73
N GLY A 26 -6.76 6.28 -1.44
CA GLY A 26 -8.01 6.58 -2.17
C GLY A 26 -8.32 5.65 -3.36
N HIS A 27 -7.31 4.94 -3.87
CA HIS A 27 -7.40 3.94 -4.93
C HIS A 27 -7.58 2.52 -4.36
N LEU A 28 -6.92 2.19 -3.24
CA LEU A 28 -7.12 0.97 -2.44
C LEU A 28 -8.58 0.84 -2.00
N ALA A 29 -9.21 1.97 -1.66
CA ALA A 29 -10.63 2.02 -1.33
C ALA A 29 -11.55 1.67 -2.53
N ARG A 30 -11.04 1.75 -3.77
CA ARG A 30 -11.80 1.44 -5.00
C ARG A 30 -11.51 0.06 -5.57
N VAL A 31 -10.56 -0.68 -5.02
CA VAL A 31 -10.30 -2.05 -5.46
C VAL A 31 -11.48 -2.91 -5.00
N GLU A 32 -12.39 -3.18 -5.93
CA GLU A 32 -13.44 -4.17 -5.75
C GLU A 32 -12.82 -5.56 -5.84
N PHE A 33 -13.00 -6.34 -4.78
CA PHE A 33 -12.62 -7.74 -4.74
C PHE A 33 -13.72 -8.52 -4.04
N ASP A 34 -13.88 -9.77 -4.43
CA ASP A 34 -14.82 -10.66 -3.78
C ASP A 34 -14.14 -11.25 -2.52
N PRO A 35 -14.67 -11.00 -1.32
CA PRO A 35 -14.04 -11.49 -0.12
C PRO A 35 -14.22 -13.00 0.05
N HIS A 36 -15.17 -13.68 -0.61
CA HIS A 36 -15.33 -15.13 -0.53
C HIS A 36 -14.48 -15.88 -1.57
N ASP A 37 -14.09 -15.21 -2.64
CA ASP A 37 -13.21 -15.78 -3.67
C ASP A 37 -11.72 -15.49 -3.41
N PRO A 38 -10.90 -16.51 -3.13
CA PRO A 38 -9.48 -16.31 -2.86
C PRO A 38 -8.70 -15.78 -4.07
N SER A 39 -9.11 -16.12 -5.30
CA SER A 39 -8.45 -15.62 -6.52
C SER A 39 -8.71 -14.13 -6.73
N SER A 40 -9.91 -13.64 -6.39
CA SER A 40 -10.28 -12.22 -6.44
C SER A 40 -9.49 -11.41 -5.41
N VAL A 41 -9.34 -11.93 -4.19
CA VAL A 41 -8.47 -11.34 -3.14
C VAL A 41 -7.01 -11.25 -3.60
N GLU A 42 -6.47 -12.33 -4.17
CA GLU A 42 -5.08 -12.32 -4.68
C GLU A 42 -4.89 -11.37 -5.86
N ALA A 43 -5.86 -11.30 -6.78
CA ALA A 43 -5.83 -10.36 -7.90
C ALA A 43 -5.79 -8.91 -7.42
N ALA A 44 -6.58 -8.56 -6.41
CA ALA A 44 -6.57 -7.24 -5.79
C ALA A 44 -5.21 -6.90 -5.16
N ILE A 45 -4.61 -7.84 -4.43
CA ILE A 45 -3.28 -7.68 -3.84
C ILE A 45 -2.24 -7.42 -4.95
N GLN A 46 -2.26 -8.22 -6.02
CA GLN A 46 -1.33 -8.07 -7.14
C GLN A 46 -1.51 -6.73 -7.86
N SER A 47 -2.75 -6.32 -8.16
CA SER A 47 -3.02 -5.03 -8.82
C SER A 47 -2.43 -3.87 -8.01
N ILE A 48 -2.61 -3.90 -6.69
CA ILE A 48 -2.07 -2.87 -5.80
C ILE A 48 -0.55 -2.91 -5.78
N HIS A 49 0.06 -4.09 -5.71
CA HIS A 49 1.52 -4.22 -5.74
C HIS A 49 2.10 -3.66 -7.03
N GLN A 50 1.48 -3.95 -8.17
CA GLN A 50 1.88 -3.41 -9.47
C GLN A 50 1.70 -1.89 -9.54
N GLU A 51 0.63 -1.35 -8.98
CA GLU A 51 0.39 0.10 -8.95
C GLU A 51 1.40 0.82 -8.04
N ILE A 52 1.73 0.22 -6.89
CA ILE A 52 2.82 0.66 -6.01
C ILE A 52 4.15 0.65 -6.78
N ASP A 53 4.51 -0.47 -7.41
CA ASP A 53 5.75 -0.58 -8.21
C ASP A 53 5.80 0.47 -9.32
N SER A 54 4.70 0.72 -10.02
CA SER A 54 4.65 1.71 -11.10
C SER A 54 4.82 3.14 -10.57
N ARG A 55 4.22 3.46 -9.42
CA ARG A 55 4.37 4.78 -8.77
C ARG A 55 5.74 5.00 -8.14
N ILE A 56 6.37 3.95 -7.62
CA ILE A 56 7.72 4.03 -7.05
C ILE A 56 8.83 3.83 -8.08
N ALA A 57 8.53 3.32 -9.29
CA ALA A 57 9.49 3.17 -10.38
C ALA A 57 10.33 4.44 -10.64
N PRO A 58 9.74 5.66 -10.73
CA PRO A 58 10.53 6.89 -10.84
C PRO A 58 11.39 7.22 -9.61
N TYR A 59 11.10 6.60 -8.47
CA TYR A 59 11.83 6.73 -7.20
C TYR A 59 12.74 5.52 -6.89
N GLY A 60 12.86 4.56 -7.82
CA GLY A 60 13.55 3.26 -7.61
C GLY A 60 15.04 3.36 -7.29
N ASN A 61 15.67 4.51 -7.56
CA ASN A 61 17.06 4.80 -7.17
C ASN A 61 17.20 5.27 -5.70
N SER A 62 16.10 5.44 -4.97
CA SER A 62 16.12 5.90 -3.59
C SER A 62 16.14 4.71 -2.63
N SER A 63 17.28 4.50 -1.94
CA SER A 63 17.48 3.41 -0.98
C SER A 63 16.51 3.44 0.21
N ILE A 64 15.79 4.55 0.42
CA ILE A 64 14.81 4.72 1.50
C ILE A 64 13.40 4.39 1.01
N ILE A 65 13.07 4.69 -0.25
CA ILE A 65 11.72 4.48 -0.79
C ILE A 65 11.48 2.99 -1.09
N ARG A 66 12.53 2.25 -1.48
CA ARG A 66 12.46 0.81 -1.73
C ARG A 66 11.93 -0.01 -0.53
N PRO A 67 12.55 0.06 0.67
CA PRO A 67 12.05 -0.68 1.84
C PRO A 67 10.69 -0.15 2.34
N LEU A 68 10.40 1.13 2.12
CA LEU A 68 9.10 1.71 2.47
C LEU A 68 7.99 1.14 1.56
N ALA A 69 8.26 0.97 0.28
CA ALA A 69 7.31 0.40 -0.66
C ALA A 69 7.05 -1.09 -0.39
N GLU A 70 8.08 -1.86 0.00
CA GLU A 70 7.89 -3.26 0.40
C GLU A 70 7.01 -3.38 1.65
N GLN A 71 7.27 -2.58 2.68
CA GLN A 71 6.38 -2.51 3.85
C GLN A 71 4.94 -2.12 3.47
N MET A 72 4.79 -1.25 2.48
CA MET A 72 3.48 -0.79 2.02
C MET A 72 2.70 -1.89 1.28
N LYS A 73 3.39 -2.67 0.45
CA LYS A 73 2.83 -3.87 -0.20
C LYS A 73 2.35 -4.87 0.83
N GLU A 74 3.11 -5.07 1.90
CA GLU A 74 2.75 -5.94 3.02
C GLU A 74 1.52 -5.43 3.77
N LYS A 75 1.49 -4.14 4.14
CA LYS A 75 0.33 -3.51 4.79
C LYS A 75 -0.94 -3.55 3.94
N CYS A 76 -0.82 -3.34 2.63
CA CYS A 76 -1.97 -3.45 1.72
C CYS A 76 -2.50 -4.88 1.69
N ARG A 77 -1.61 -5.87 1.58
CA ARG A 77 -1.98 -7.28 1.64
C ARG A 77 -2.74 -7.61 2.93
N GLU A 78 -2.20 -7.19 4.07
CA GLU A 78 -2.83 -7.39 5.37
C GLU A 78 -4.20 -6.71 5.45
N SER A 79 -4.33 -5.46 4.97
CA SER A 79 -5.61 -4.74 4.96
C SER A 79 -6.66 -5.40 4.08
N ILE A 80 -6.29 -5.92 2.91
CA ILE A 80 -7.22 -6.64 2.02
C ILE A 80 -7.66 -7.95 2.69
N LEU A 81 -6.73 -8.69 3.29
CA LEU A 81 -7.05 -9.93 4.01
C LEU A 81 -7.95 -9.67 5.22
N ASN A 82 -7.69 -8.60 5.98
CA ASN A 82 -8.54 -8.18 7.08
C ASN A 82 -9.93 -7.79 6.59
N LYS A 83 -10.04 -6.92 5.57
CA LYS A 83 -11.33 -6.56 4.97
C LYS A 83 -12.09 -7.78 4.44
N ALA A 84 -11.39 -8.73 3.82
CA ALA A 84 -12.01 -9.97 3.36
C ALA A 84 -12.55 -10.80 4.53
N SER A 85 -11.78 -10.91 5.61
CA SER A 85 -12.17 -11.62 6.82
C SER A 85 -13.34 -10.94 7.53
N GLU A 86 -13.31 -9.60 7.65
CA GLU A 86 -14.39 -8.79 8.21
C GLU A 86 -15.69 -8.91 7.39
N ALA A 87 -15.59 -8.89 6.07
CA ALA A 87 -16.75 -9.05 5.20
C ALA A 87 -17.37 -10.46 5.32
N ARG A 88 -16.54 -11.50 5.43
CA ARG A 88 -17.00 -12.87 5.70
C ARG A 88 -17.68 -12.99 7.07
N LEU A 89 -17.10 -12.37 8.11
CA LEU A 89 -17.64 -12.36 9.48
C LEU A 89 -18.98 -11.62 9.55
N LYS A 90 -19.08 -10.44 8.93
CA LYS A 90 -20.34 -9.68 8.90
C LYS A 90 -21.47 -10.41 8.18
N HIS A 91 -21.17 -11.19 7.15
CA HIS A 91 -22.17 -12.00 6.46
C HIS A 91 -22.80 -13.06 7.39
N ASP A 92 -22.04 -13.54 8.38
CA ASP A 92 -22.48 -14.52 9.39
C ASP A 92 -23.31 -13.87 10.54
N GLU A 93 -23.21 -12.56 10.76
CA GLU A 93 -23.93 -11.85 11.83
C GLU A 93 -25.31 -11.31 11.41
N ASP A 94 -25.61 -11.30 10.11
CA ASP A 94 -26.88 -10.82 9.52
C ASP A 94 -27.85 -11.97 9.11
N GLU A 95 -27.60 -13.23 9.55
CA GLU A 95 -28.55 -14.38 9.44
C GLU A 95 -29.25 -14.74 10.76
#